data_AF-A0A9E5GP19-F1
#
_entry.id   AF-A0A9E5GP19-F1
#
_cell.length_a   1.000
_cell.length_b   1.000
_cell.length_c   1.000
_cell.angle_alpha   90.00
_cell.angle_beta   90.00
_cell.angle_gamma   90.00
#
_symmetry.space_group_name_H-M   'P 1'
#
loop_
_entity.id
_entity.type
_entity.pdbx_description
1 polymer ?
#
loop_
_entity_poly.entity_id
_entity_poly.type
_entity_poly.pdbx_seq_one_letter_code
_entity_poly.pdbx_strand_id
1 'polypeptide(L)'
;MSTFIEIYKNNNMKRNCITALLIIGSTFSFAQNIPVDFEASGYGASWTWTVFENSTNPSLQIVANPDPTGLNTSSTVARFIALQAGNPWAGCETMHGSDIGSFSIDTSNSIIRIMVWKTKISDVGIKLVTSSAASLGEIKVANTLINQWEQLTFDFSAHIGGLAYDQLVVFPDFVARSANDTMYFDNVFGDAAYIGDDEISRNTTTVFPNPTNGIVTVKSDSRIDLIALYSIEGKLLVQAKNRTTLDMTSFKSGVYILRSIENGIPTNHRILKN
;
A
#
# COMPACT_ATOMS: atom_id res chain seq x y z
N MET A 1 -43.09 -69.37 -41.22
CA MET A 1 -44.35 -68.64 -41.40
C MET A 1 -44.34 -67.47 -40.43
N SER A 2 -44.32 -66.24 -40.96
CA SER A 2 -44.40 -64.95 -40.23
C SER A 2 -43.16 -64.58 -39.39
N THR A 3 -42.57 -63.37 -39.43
CA THR A 3 -43.03 -62.07 -39.97
C THR A 3 -41.80 -61.12 -40.07
N PHE A 4 -41.53 -60.51 -41.25
CA PHE A 4 -41.22 -59.09 -41.53
C PHE A 4 -40.00 -58.40 -40.80
N ILE A 5 -39.21 -57.44 -41.30
CA ILE A 5 -39.31 -56.46 -42.41
C ILE A 5 -37.93 -55.88 -42.72
N GLU A 6 -37.82 -55.43 -43.98
CA GLU A 6 -36.80 -54.60 -44.61
C GLU A 6 -36.25 -53.40 -43.85
N ILE A 7 -34.98 -53.15 -44.16
CA ILE A 7 -34.18 -51.96 -43.89
C ILE A 7 -34.58 -50.85 -44.87
N TYR A 8 -35.03 -49.70 -44.37
CA TYR A 8 -35.04 -48.46 -45.15
C TYR A 8 -34.02 -47.47 -44.57
N LYS A 9 -33.01 -47.14 -45.37
CA LYS A 9 -32.14 -45.98 -45.17
C LYS A 9 -32.98 -44.72 -45.23
N ASN A 10 -32.79 -43.80 -44.29
CA ASN A 10 -33.00 -42.40 -44.59
C ASN A 10 -31.95 -41.53 -43.91
N ASN A 11 -31.21 -40.80 -44.75
CA ASN A 11 -30.27 -39.77 -44.39
C ASN A 11 -31.00 -38.64 -43.66
N ASN A 12 -30.51 -38.20 -42.51
CA ASN A 12 -30.68 -36.83 -42.09
C ASN A 12 -29.49 -36.35 -41.26
N MET A 13 -28.77 -35.44 -41.91
CA MET A 13 -27.64 -34.64 -41.47
C MET A 13 -27.97 -33.92 -40.16
N LYS A 14 -27.40 -34.37 -39.03
CA LYS A 14 -27.45 -33.61 -37.77
C LYS A 14 -26.25 -32.68 -37.70
N ARG A 15 -26.52 -31.39 -37.84
CA ARG A 15 -25.59 -30.29 -37.55
C ARG A 15 -25.12 -30.40 -36.10
N ASN A 16 -23.86 -30.78 -35.89
CA ASN A 16 -23.21 -30.72 -34.59
C ASN A 16 -22.93 -29.25 -34.24
N CYS A 17 -23.82 -28.62 -33.47
CA CYS A 17 -23.50 -27.38 -32.76
C CYS A 17 -22.58 -27.73 -31.58
N ILE A 18 -21.28 -27.46 -31.73
CA ILE A 18 -20.34 -27.51 -30.62
C ILE A 18 -20.55 -26.23 -29.81
N THR A 19 -21.27 -26.33 -28.70
CA THR A 19 -21.34 -25.25 -27.71
C THR A 19 -20.02 -25.25 -26.94
N ALA A 20 -19.09 -24.37 -27.33
CA ALA A 20 -17.89 -24.11 -26.53
C ALA A 20 -18.29 -23.35 -25.27
N LEU A 21 -18.37 -24.05 -24.14
CA LEU A 21 -18.54 -23.44 -22.84
C LEU A 21 -17.20 -22.80 -22.44
N LEU A 22 -17.05 -21.50 -22.68
CA LEU A 22 -15.91 -20.73 -22.19
C LEU A 22 -16.01 -20.65 -20.66
N ILE A 23 -15.32 -21.55 -19.96
CA ILE A 23 -15.06 -21.41 -18.53
C ILE A 23 -14.06 -20.25 -18.42
N ILE A 24 -14.57 -19.05 -18.18
CA ILE A 24 -13.74 -17.95 -17.68
C ILE A 24 -13.35 -18.37 -16.27
N GLY A 25 -12.23 -19.08 -16.16
CA GLY A 25 -11.59 -19.32 -14.88
C GLY A 25 -11.21 -17.96 -14.32
N SER A 26 -11.98 -17.46 -13.36
CA SER A 26 -11.59 -16.33 -12.55
C SER A 26 -10.30 -16.72 -11.84
N THR A 27 -9.16 -16.28 -12.37
CA THR A 27 -7.90 -16.30 -11.64
C THR A 27 -8.12 -15.41 -10.43
N PHE A 28 -8.32 -16.01 -9.26
CA PHE A 28 -8.24 -15.26 -8.02
C PHE A 28 -6.84 -14.65 -7.95
N SER A 29 -6.75 -13.33 -8.04
CA SER A 29 -5.50 -12.63 -7.81
C SER A 29 -5.24 -12.68 -6.31
N PHE A 30 -4.18 -13.37 -5.89
CA PHE A 30 -3.65 -13.25 -4.55
C PHE A 30 -2.99 -11.88 -4.44
N ALA A 31 -3.53 -11.02 -3.58
CA ALA A 31 -2.96 -9.71 -3.31
C ALA A 31 -3.07 -9.43 -1.81
N GLN A 32 -1.99 -8.88 -1.28
CA GLN A 32 -1.95 -8.36 0.08
C GLN A 32 -2.75 -7.05 0.15
N ASN A 33 -3.45 -6.85 1.26
CA ASN A 33 -4.18 -5.62 1.54
C ASN A 33 -3.21 -4.59 2.14
N ILE A 34 -2.64 -3.71 1.32
CA ILE A 34 -1.59 -2.75 1.72
C ILE A 34 -1.78 -1.36 1.11
N PRO A 35 -1.14 -0.32 1.66
CA PRO A 35 -0.38 -0.29 2.93
C PRO A 35 -1.28 -0.46 4.14
N VAL A 36 -0.75 -1.00 5.25
CA VAL A 36 -1.45 -1.05 6.54
C VAL A 36 -1.17 0.28 7.26
N ASP A 37 -2.11 1.20 7.15
CA ASP A 37 -1.97 2.62 7.52
C ASP A 37 -2.88 3.05 8.68
N PHE A 38 -3.77 2.17 9.14
CA PHE A 38 -4.69 2.40 10.26
C PHE A 38 -5.64 3.59 10.11
N GLU A 39 -5.75 4.18 8.92
CA GLU A 39 -6.63 5.32 8.67
C GLU A 39 -8.10 4.89 8.56
N ALA A 40 -9.01 5.86 8.73
CA ALA A 40 -10.43 5.58 8.60
C ALA A 40 -10.77 5.03 7.21
N SER A 41 -11.32 3.81 7.15
CA SER A 41 -11.57 3.05 5.91
C SER A 41 -10.31 2.58 5.16
N GLY A 42 -9.11 2.77 5.75
CA GLY A 42 -7.86 2.19 5.32
C GLY A 42 -7.64 0.78 5.87
N TYR A 43 -6.51 0.17 5.52
CA TYR A 43 -6.18 -1.18 5.96
C TYR A 43 -5.59 -1.19 7.38
N GLY A 44 -5.92 -2.22 8.16
CA GLY A 44 -5.47 -2.35 9.55
C GLY A 44 -6.39 -1.70 10.59
N ALA A 45 -7.12 -0.64 10.23
CA ALA A 45 -7.93 0.14 11.18
C ALA A 45 -9.08 -0.66 11.80
N SER A 46 -9.73 -1.52 11.00
CA SER A 46 -10.86 -2.36 11.41
C SER A 46 -10.55 -3.86 11.39
N TRP A 47 -9.27 -4.21 11.34
CA TRP A 47 -8.81 -5.59 11.31
C TRP A 47 -8.77 -6.23 12.70
N THR A 48 -8.67 -7.55 12.73
CA THR A 48 -8.51 -8.29 13.97
C THR A 48 -7.02 -8.38 14.33
N TRP A 49 -6.61 -7.58 15.30
CA TRP A 49 -5.26 -7.65 15.86
C TRP A 49 -5.25 -8.43 17.17
N THR A 50 -4.78 -9.67 17.11
CA THR A 50 -4.63 -10.51 18.30
C THR A 50 -3.29 -10.21 18.95
N VAL A 51 -3.32 -9.77 20.21
CA VAL A 51 -2.10 -9.59 21.01
C VAL A 51 -1.76 -10.90 21.72
N PHE A 52 -0.49 -11.27 21.73
CA PHE A 52 0.01 -12.51 22.33
C PHE A 52 1.23 -12.27 23.21
N GLU A 53 1.49 -13.23 24.11
CA GLU A 53 2.66 -13.30 24.99
C GLU A 53 2.89 -12.05 25.87
N ASN A 54 1.88 -11.18 25.98
CA ASN A 54 1.94 -9.90 26.68
C ASN A 54 1.22 -9.98 28.04
N SER A 55 1.35 -11.11 28.74
CA SER A 55 0.63 -11.41 29.99
C SER A 55 -0.89 -11.43 29.81
N THR A 56 -1.60 -10.35 30.13
CA THR A 56 -3.06 -10.27 29.98
C THR A 56 -3.51 -9.99 28.54
N ASN A 57 -2.56 -9.84 27.60
CA ASN A 57 -2.81 -9.57 26.18
C ASN A 57 -3.80 -8.41 25.95
N PRO A 58 -3.51 -7.20 26.47
CA PRO A 58 -4.35 -6.03 26.20
C PRO A 58 -4.42 -5.81 24.68
N SER A 59 -5.61 -5.55 24.16
CA SER A 59 -5.83 -5.36 22.72
C SER A 59 -4.92 -4.25 22.15
N LEU A 60 -4.49 -4.44 20.90
CA LEU A 60 -3.86 -3.36 20.13
C LEU A 60 -4.86 -2.21 19.98
N GLN A 61 -4.40 -0.97 20.13
CA GLN A 61 -5.26 0.20 20.10
C GLN A 61 -4.93 1.05 18.88
N ILE A 62 -5.95 1.43 18.12
CA ILE A 62 -5.80 2.44 17.06
C ILE A 62 -6.12 3.79 17.68
N VAL A 63 -5.14 4.69 17.71
CA VAL A 63 -5.21 5.98 18.42
C VAL A 63 -4.72 7.11 17.53
N ALA A 64 -5.01 8.35 17.90
CA ALA A 64 -4.44 9.52 17.22
C ALA A 64 -2.91 9.45 17.23
N ASN A 65 -2.30 9.78 16.10
CA ASN A 65 -0.85 9.86 15.96
C ASN A 65 -0.27 10.83 17.00
N PRO A 66 0.69 10.41 17.86
CA PRO A 66 1.28 11.27 18.88
C PRO A 66 2.04 12.47 18.30
N ASP A 67 2.48 12.38 17.04
CA ASP A 67 3.14 13.44 16.30
C ASP A 67 2.86 13.28 14.79
N PRO A 68 1.80 13.90 14.25
CA PRO A 68 1.41 13.81 12.85
C PRO A 68 2.23 14.76 11.96
N THR A 69 3.55 14.80 12.17
CA THR A 69 4.46 15.67 11.42
C THR A 69 5.68 14.90 10.93
N GLY A 70 6.44 15.54 10.03
CA GLY A 70 7.66 14.95 9.47
C GLY A 70 7.38 13.68 8.68
N LEU A 71 8.01 12.57 9.09
CA LEU A 71 7.96 11.30 8.38
C LEU A 71 6.57 10.66 8.37
N ASN A 72 5.81 10.79 9.45
CA ASN A 72 4.50 10.16 9.57
C ASN A 72 3.42 11.22 9.81
N THR A 73 2.67 11.53 8.75
CA THR A 73 1.57 12.51 8.77
C THR A 73 0.19 11.84 8.90
N SER A 74 0.13 10.53 9.12
CA SER A 74 -1.11 9.80 9.37
C SER A 74 -1.88 10.38 10.54
N SER A 75 -3.22 10.33 10.48
CA SER A 75 -4.08 10.81 11.56
C SER A 75 -4.06 9.87 12.74
N THR A 76 -3.94 8.57 12.46
CA THR A 76 -4.07 7.48 13.41
C THR A 76 -2.95 6.47 13.23
N VAL A 77 -2.61 5.77 14.31
CA VAL A 77 -1.52 4.77 14.35
C VAL A 77 -1.88 3.63 15.29
N ALA A 78 -1.22 2.49 15.14
CA ALA A 78 -1.30 1.42 16.11
C ALA A 78 -0.47 1.74 17.35
N ARG A 79 -1.06 1.58 18.53
CA ARG A 79 -0.43 1.66 19.86
C ARG A 79 -0.40 0.29 20.50
N PHE A 80 0.80 -0.18 20.77
CA PHE A 80 1.06 -1.40 21.55
C PHE A 80 1.59 -1.03 22.93
N ILE A 81 1.00 -1.60 23.98
CA ILE A 81 1.49 -1.44 25.36
C ILE A 81 2.15 -2.76 25.77
N ALA A 82 3.47 -2.81 25.74
CA ALA A 82 4.24 -3.95 26.20
C ALA A 82 4.27 -3.95 27.74
N LEU A 83 3.66 -4.96 28.36
CA LEU A 83 3.56 -5.04 29.81
C LEU A 83 4.88 -5.48 30.44
N GLN A 84 5.17 -4.99 31.65
CA GLN A 84 6.31 -5.43 32.46
C GLN A 84 6.32 -6.95 32.65
N ALA A 85 5.14 -7.53 32.89
CA ALA A 85 4.95 -8.96 33.06
C ALA A 85 4.85 -9.74 31.73
N GLY A 86 4.84 -9.05 30.59
CA GLY A 86 4.82 -9.67 29.26
C GLY A 86 6.19 -10.19 28.86
N ASN A 87 6.23 -11.16 27.96
CA ASN A 87 7.48 -11.69 27.45
C ASN A 87 8.23 -10.64 26.61
N PRO A 88 9.57 -10.77 26.48
CA PRO A 88 10.36 -9.90 25.63
C PRO A 88 9.88 -9.86 24.18
N TRP A 89 9.32 -10.96 23.67
CA TRP A 89 8.78 -11.13 22.30
C TRP A 89 7.25 -11.02 22.22
N ALA A 90 6.62 -10.32 23.18
CA ALA A 90 5.20 -9.99 23.08
C ALA A 90 4.93 -9.23 21.78
N GLY A 91 3.81 -9.52 21.11
CA GLY A 91 3.51 -8.93 19.80
C GLY A 91 2.03 -8.98 19.44
N CYS A 92 1.72 -8.62 18.20
CA CYS A 92 0.37 -8.71 17.66
C CYS A 92 0.37 -9.27 16.23
N GLU A 93 -0.74 -9.92 15.87
CA GLU A 93 -0.90 -10.58 14.57
C GLU A 93 -2.28 -10.34 13.96
N THR A 94 -2.34 -10.32 12.63
CA THR A 94 -3.57 -10.22 11.86
C THR A 94 -4.32 -11.56 11.81
N MET A 95 -5.62 -11.56 11.54
CA MET A 95 -6.39 -12.79 11.34
C MET A 95 -6.06 -13.46 9.99
N HIS A 96 -5.78 -14.77 10.04
CA HIS A 96 -5.58 -15.61 8.85
C HIS A 96 -6.76 -15.53 7.87
N GLY A 97 -6.45 -15.56 6.57
CA GLY A 97 -7.43 -15.65 5.48
C GLY A 97 -8.39 -14.47 5.30
N SER A 98 -8.25 -13.39 6.08
CA SER A 98 -9.13 -12.23 6.02
C SER A 98 -8.37 -10.91 5.92
N ASP A 99 -7.60 -10.56 6.96
CA ASP A 99 -7.09 -9.20 7.17
C ASP A 99 -6.04 -8.79 6.14
N ILE A 100 -4.79 -9.24 6.28
CA ILE A 100 -3.69 -8.89 5.35
C ILE A 100 -3.88 -9.48 3.94
N GLY A 101 -4.88 -10.34 3.76
CA GLY A 101 -5.07 -11.11 2.53
C GLY A 101 -4.03 -12.22 2.39
N SER A 102 -4.05 -12.94 1.27
CA SER A 102 -3.06 -13.97 0.96
C SER A 102 -2.11 -13.49 -0.13
N PHE A 103 -0.81 -13.71 0.08
CA PHE A 103 0.24 -13.22 -0.82
C PHE A 103 1.48 -14.11 -0.75
N SER A 104 2.35 -13.97 -1.75
CA SER A 104 3.70 -14.54 -1.75
C SER A 104 4.71 -13.42 -1.89
N ILE A 105 5.94 -13.68 -1.43
CA ILE A 105 7.04 -12.75 -1.65
C ILE A 105 7.66 -13.01 -3.03
N ASP A 106 7.85 -11.93 -3.79
CA ASP A 106 8.59 -11.89 -5.04
C ASP A 106 9.49 -10.63 -5.07
N THR A 107 10.16 -10.39 -6.20
CA THR A 107 11.11 -9.28 -6.35
C THR A 107 10.47 -7.88 -6.24
N SER A 108 9.15 -7.77 -6.36
CA SER A 108 8.42 -6.50 -6.30
C SER A 108 7.98 -6.12 -4.88
N ASN A 109 7.85 -7.08 -3.96
CA ASN A 109 7.38 -6.85 -2.58
C ASN A 109 8.30 -7.45 -1.50
N SER A 110 9.52 -7.89 -1.86
CA SER A 110 10.48 -8.47 -0.92
C SER A 110 11.04 -7.49 0.11
N ILE A 111 10.73 -6.20 -0.01
CA ILE A 111 11.11 -5.20 0.98
C ILE A 111 9.86 -4.75 1.73
N ILE A 112 9.81 -5.07 3.03
CA ILE A 112 8.74 -4.62 3.92
C ILE A 112 9.28 -3.47 4.75
N ARG A 113 8.53 -2.36 4.78
CA ARG A 113 8.84 -1.19 5.60
C ARG A 113 7.77 -0.98 6.64
N ILE A 114 8.15 -0.34 7.74
CA ILE A 114 7.25 0.01 8.84
C ILE A 114 7.76 1.29 9.50
N MET A 115 6.86 2.21 9.80
CA MET A 115 7.16 3.35 10.67
C MET A 115 7.02 2.92 12.12
N VAL A 116 7.97 3.31 12.96
CA VAL A 116 7.93 3.05 14.40
C VAL A 116 8.22 4.32 15.19
N TRP A 117 7.58 4.45 16.35
CA TRP A 117 7.91 5.45 17.37
C TRP A 117 8.10 4.74 18.70
N LYS A 118 9.30 4.85 19.27
CA LYS A 118 9.72 4.10 20.45
C LYS A 118 10.48 4.99 21.43
N THR A 119 10.45 4.63 22.71
CA THR A 119 11.14 5.34 23.80
C THR A 119 12.57 4.84 24.03
N LYS A 120 12.95 3.73 23.38
CA LYS A 120 14.25 3.06 23.51
C LYS A 120 14.66 2.38 22.20
N ILE A 121 15.95 2.12 22.07
CA ILE A 121 16.54 1.32 20.99
C ILE A 121 16.33 -0.16 21.31
N SER A 122 15.65 -0.88 20.42
CA SER A 122 15.62 -2.34 20.45
C SER A 122 15.18 -2.90 19.10
N ASP A 123 15.43 -4.18 18.88
CA ASP A 123 14.90 -4.89 17.71
C ASP A 123 13.38 -4.75 17.62
N VAL A 124 12.89 -4.46 16.41
CA VAL A 124 11.52 -4.65 15.97
C VAL A 124 11.52 -5.85 15.04
N GLY A 125 10.51 -6.71 15.14
CA GLY A 125 10.41 -7.93 14.33
C GLY A 125 9.20 -7.89 13.42
N ILE A 126 9.38 -8.37 12.18
CA ILE A 126 8.28 -8.74 11.30
C ILE A 126 8.41 -10.23 10.99
N LYS A 127 7.30 -10.95 11.08
CA LYS A 127 7.20 -12.35 10.70
C LYS A 127 5.97 -12.56 9.83
N LEU A 128 6.13 -13.42 8.82
CA LEU A 128 5.06 -13.85 7.94
C LEU A 128 4.74 -15.31 8.22
N VAL A 129 3.45 -15.63 8.26
CA VAL A 129 2.94 -16.96 8.62
C VAL A 129 1.95 -17.44 7.56
N THR A 130 2.03 -18.72 7.23
CA THR A 130 1.09 -19.37 6.30
C THR A 130 -0.18 -19.81 7.03
N SER A 131 -1.22 -20.12 6.27
CA SER A 131 -2.48 -20.67 6.81
C SER A 131 -2.31 -22.02 7.53
N SER A 132 -1.20 -22.72 7.30
CA SER A 132 -0.80 -23.94 7.99
C SER A 132 0.16 -23.71 9.16
N ALA A 133 0.25 -22.46 9.64
CA ALA A 133 1.14 -22.01 10.72
C ALA A 133 2.65 -22.19 10.44
N ALA A 134 3.05 -22.36 9.18
CA ALA A 134 4.47 -22.41 8.81
C ALA A 134 5.05 -21.00 8.70
N SER A 135 6.35 -20.86 8.99
CA SER A 135 7.07 -19.60 8.87
C SER A 135 8.57 -19.86 8.70
N LEU A 136 9.27 -18.94 8.04
CA LEU A 136 10.73 -18.93 7.96
C LEU A 136 11.39 -18.16 9.13
N GLY A 137 10.59 -17.71 10.09
CA GLY A 137 11.03 -16.94 11.25
C GLY A 137 10.85 -15.43 11.08
N GLU A 138 11.07 -14.69 12.15
CA GLU A 138 11.06 -13.24 12.15
C GLU A 138 12.38 -12.64 11.64
N ILE A 139 12.28 -11.55 10.90
CA ILE A 139 13.43 -10.68 10.61
C ILE A 139 13.43 -9.55 11.63
N LYS A 140 14.59 -9.26 12.22
CA LYS A 140 14.77 -8.25 13.27
C LYS A 140 15.60 -7.09 12.76
N VAL A 141 15.12 -5.88 13.00
CA VAL A 141 15.84 -4.64 12.71
C VAL A 141 15.68 -3.71 13.91
N ALA A 142 16.79 -3.26 14.47
CA ALA A 142 16.77 -2.28 15.56
C ALA A 142 16.41 -0.90 15.03
N ASN A 143 15.54 -0.18 15.74
CA ASN A 143 15.39 1.26 15.55
C ASN A 143 16.67 1.99 15.97
N THR A 144 16.98 3.11 15.34
CA THR A 144 18.15 3.95 15.64
C THR A 144 17.78 5.27 16.32
N LEU A 145 16.49 5.64 16.28
CA LEU A 145 15.94 6.86 16.82
C LEU A 145 14.96 6.55 17.97
N ILE A 146 14.79 7.51 18.87
CA ILE A 146 13.83 7.43 19.98
C ILE A 146 13.02 8.71 20.04
N ASN A 147 11.77 8.61 20.50
CA ASN A 147 10.81 9.71 20.63
C ASN A 147 10.63 10.55 19.36
N GLN A 148 10.75 9.88 18.21
CA GLN A 148 10.45 10.42 16.89
C GLN A 148 10.13 9.26 15.94
N TRP A 149 9.43 9.55 14.86
CA TRP A 149 9.14 8.57 13.81
C TRP A 149 10.42 8.16 13.08
N GLU A 150 10.57 6.87 12.87
CA GLU A 150 11.63 6.27 12.07
C GLU A 150 11.04 5.19 11.17
N GLN A 151 11.50 5.12 9.93
CA GLN A 151 11.19 3.98 9.07
C GLN A 151 12.24 2.89 9.18
N LEU A 152 11.80 1.68 9.48
CA LEU A 152 12.63 0.48 9.43
C LEU A 152 12.36 -0.27 8.12
N THR A 153 13.40 -0.90 7.58
CA THR A 153 13.35 -1.67 6.34
C THR A 153 13.79 -3.10 6.59
N PHE A 154 12.93 -4.05 6.23
CA PHE A 154 13.13 -5.49 6.41
C PHE A 154 13.27 -6.16 5.03
N ASP A 155 14.37 -6.88 4.83
CA ASP A 155 14.66 -7.59 3.57
C ASP A 155 14.18 -9.04 3.61
N PHE A 156 13.01 -9.27 3.01
CA PHE A 156 12.40 -10.58 2.81
C PHE A 156 12.82 -11.26 1.50
N SER A 157 13.91 -10.84 0.83
CA SER A 157 14.35 -11.45 -0.44
C SER A 157 14.64 -12.95 -0.32
N ALA A 158 15.04 -13.42 0.87
CA ALA A 158 15.21 -14.85 1.15
C ALA A 158 13.88 -15.65 1.18
N HIS A 159 12.72 -14.98 1.15
CA HIS A 159 11.39 -15.58 1.12
C HIS A 159 10.81 -15.66 -0.31
N ILE A 160 11.52 -15.15 -1.33
CA ILE A 160 11.07 -15.14 -2.73
C ILE A 160 10.87 -16.57 -3.25
N GLY A 161 9.74 -16.82 -3.92
CA GLY A 161 9.39 -18.15 -4.43
C GLY A 161 9.13 -19.18 -3.32
N GLY A 162 8.98 -18.71 -2.08
CA GLY A 162 8.70 -19.51 -0.91
C GLY A 162 7.21 -19.77 -0.70
N LEU A 163 6.75 -19.55 0.52
CA LEU A 163 5.40 -19.90 0.96
C LEU A 163 4.35 -18.87 0.50
N ALA A 164 3.07 -19.26 0.54
CA ALA A 164 1.94 -18.34 0.51
C ALA A 164 1.57 -17.97 1.96
N TYR A 165 1.74 -16.70 2.30
CA TYR A 165 1.46 -16.14 3.62
C TYR A 165 0.07 -15.53 3.64
N ASP A 166 -0.57 -15.56 4.80
CA ASP A 166 -1.87 -14.93 5.02
C ASP A 166 -2.01 -14.29 6.42
N GLN A 167 -0.89 -14.15 7.12
CA GLN A 167 -0.80 -13.47 8.40
C GLN A 167 0.50 -12.68 8.51
N LEU A 168 0.35 -11.45 8.98
CA LEU A 168 1.42 -10.54 9.38
C LEU A 168 1.51 -10.54 10.90
N VAL A 169 2.72 -10.69 11.43
CA VAL A 169 3.04 -10.59 12.85
C VAL A 169 4.05 -9.48 13.07
N VAL A 170 3.77 -8.60 14.03
CA VAL A 170 4.63 -7.48 14.43
C VAL A 170 5.08 -7.65 15.88
N PHE A 171 6.38 -7.61 16.09
CA PHE A 171 7.03 -7.64 17.40
C PHE A 171 7.62 -6.25 17.70
N PRO A 172 7.04 -5.46 18.63
CA PRO A 172 7.51 -4.11 18.94
C PRO A 172 8.88 -4.08 19.64
N ASP A 173 9.21 -5.09 20.44
CA ASP A 173 10.53 -5.27 21.06
C ASP A 173 10.91 -6.75 21.27
N PHE A 174 12.16 -6.98 21.69
CA PHE A 174 12.70 -8.30 22.09
C PHE A 174 13.43 -8.23 23.45
N VAL A 175 13.12 -7.22 24.26
CA VAL A 175 13.85 -6.95 25.49
C VAL A 175 12.96 -7.11 26.72
N ALA A 176 13.52 -7.69 27.77
CA ALA A 176 12.90 -7.64 29.09
C ALA A 176 12.78 -6.17 29.55
N ARG A 177 11.69 -5.84 30.21
CA ARG A 177 11.36 -4.45 30.58
C ARG A 177 11.07 -4.32 32.07
N SER A 178 11.51 -3.22 32.67
CA SER A 178 11.36 -2.93 34.11
C SER A 178 10.05 -2.23 34.46
N ALA A 179 9.30 -1.78 33.46
CA ALA A 179 7.97 -1.19 33.56
C ALA A 179 7.22 -1.43 32.24
N ASN A 180 5.92 -1.12 32.23
CA ASN A 180 5.16 -1.09 30.98
C ASN A 180 5.77 -0.05 30.04
N ASP A 181 5.80 -0.38 28.76
CA ASP A 181 6.37 0.46 27.71
C ASP A 181 5.37 0.60 26.58
N THR A 182 5.33 1.79 25.96
CA THR A 182 4.39 2.10 24.88
C THR A 182 5.16 2.32 23.60
N MET A 183 4.76 1.60 22.56
CA MET A 183 5.34 1.70 21.24
C MET A 183 4.23 1.96 20.23
N TYR A 184 4.54 2.71 19.19
CA TYR A 184 3.64 2.93 18.08
C TYR A 184 4.26 2.41 16.80
N PHE A 185 3.40 1.93 15.91
CA PHE A 185 3.79 1.60 14.55
C PHE A 185 2.69 1.94 13.56
N ASP A 186 3.10 2.16 12.32
CA ASP A 186 2.22 2.60 11.24
C ASP A 186 2.85 2.29 9.88
N ASN A 187 2.09 2.46 8.79
CA ASN A 187 2.55 2.38 7.41
C ASN A 187 3.34 1.09 7.12
N VAL A 188 2.79 -0.06 7.52
CA VAL A 188 3.40 -1.37 7.20
C VAL A 188 3.23 -1.63 5.71
N PHE A 189 4.32 -2.07 5.06
CA PHE A 189 4.46 -2.05 3.59
C PHE A 189 4.34 -0.64 2.98
N GLY A 190 4.59 0.40 3.76
CA GLY A 190 4.66 1.76 3.24
C GLY A 190 5.84 1.96 2.28
N ASP A 191 5.75 3.00 1.46
CA ASP A 191 6.83 3.43 0.58
C ASP A 191 8.05 3.89 1.39
N ALA A 192 9.22 3.96 0.75
CA ALA A 192 10.43 4.48 1.39
C ALA A 192 10.19 5.90 1.93
N ALA A 193 10.56 6.12 3.19
CA ALA A 193 10.50 7.40 3.85
C ALA A 193 11.64 8.29 3.34
N TYR A 194 11.30 9.49 2.87
CA TYR A 194 12.27 10.46 2.37
C TYR A 194 12.65 11.42 3.51
N ILE A 195 13.93 11.43 3.91
CA ILE A 195 14.48 12.41 4.85
C ILE A 195 14.95 13.62 4.05
N GLY A 196 14.06 14.58 3.84
CA GLY A 196 14.35 15.84 3.18
C GLY A 196 13.08 16.63 2.96
N ASP A 197 13.10 17.92 3.29
CA ASP A 197 12.13 18.86 2.73
C ASP A 197 12.37 18.84 1.20
N ASP A 198 11.36 18.39 0.44
CA ASP A 198 11.35 18.01 -0.98
C ASP A 198 11.98 16.65 -1.39
N GLU A 199 11.18 15.57 -1.43
CA GLU A 199 10.86 14.91 -2.71
C GLU A 199 9.62 13.99 -2.60
N ILE A 200 8.66 14.29 -3.46
CA ILE A 200 7.37 13.63 -3.72
C ILE A 200 7.56 12.13 -4.05
N SER A 201 6.75 11.25 -3.45
CA SER A 201 6.48 9.91 -4.00
C SER A 201 6.05 10.07 -5.46
N ARG A 202 6.96 9.73 -6.38
CA ARG A 202 6.78 9.99 -7.81
C ARG A 202 5.63 9.16 -8.37
N ASN A 203 4.44 9.73 -8.42
CA ASN A 203 3.71 9.71 -9.68
C ASN A 203 4.51 10.60 -10.65
N THR A 204 5.05 10.04 -11.72
CA THR A 204 5.86 10.82 -12.65
C THR A 204 4.97 11.69 -13.53
N THR A 205 4.55 12.84 -13.00
CA THR A 205 3.81 13.80 -13.82
C THR A 205 4.78 14.49 -14.79
N THR A 206 4.49 14.42 -16.09
CA THR A 206 5.27 15.10 -17.14
C THR A 206 4.37 16.05 -17.92
N VAL A 207 4.88 17.23 -18.30
CA VAL A 207 4.09 18.24 -19.02
C VAL A 207 4.70 18.52 -20.39
N PHE A 208 3.89 18.40 -21.44
CA PHE A 208 4.32 18.63 -22.82
C PHE A 208 3.20 19.24 -23.70
N PRO A 209 3.56 19.99 -24.75
CA PRO A 209 4.90 20.47 -25.05
C PRO A 209 5.35 21.55 -24.05
N ASN A 210 6.64 21.58 -23.73
CA ASN A 210 7.27 22.65 -22.97
C ASN A 210 8.64 22.92 -23.60
N PRO A 211 8.86 24.05 -24.31
CA PRO A 211 7.97 25.22 -24.41
C PRO A 211 6.67 24.96 -25.20
N THR A 212 5.63 25.75 -24.94
CA THR A 212 4.32 25.66 -25.63
C THR A 212 3.97 26.96 -26.35
N ASN A 213 3.17 26.86 -27.42
CA ASN A 213 2.49 27.99 -28.06
C ASN A 213 0.99 28.02 -27.78
N GLY A 214 0.45 27.02 -27.08
CA GLY A 214 -0.99 26.83 -26.90
C GLY A 214 -1.30 25.77 -25.84
N ILE A 215 -1.94 24.67 -26.22
CA ILE A 215 -2.38 23.63 -25.28
C ILE A 215 -1.18 22.89 -24.67
N VAL A 216 -1.22 22.67 -23.35
CA VAL A 216 -0.31 21.79 -22.62
C VAL A 216 -1.05 20.56 -22.12
N THR A 217 -0.36 19.42 -22.11
CA THR A 217 -0.86 18.13 -21.63
C THR A 217 0.00 17.67 -20.45
N VAL A 218 -0.67 17.21 -19.40
CA VAL A 218 -0.12 16.64 -18.19
C VAL A 218 -0.33 15.12 -18.27
N LYS A 219 0.75 14.36 -18.41
CA LYS A 219 0.73 12.90 -18.37
C LYS A 219 1.15 12.43 -16.98
N SER A 220 0.37 11.52 -16.40
CA SER A 220 0.70 10.82 -15.16
C SER A 220 0.37 9.34 -15.29
N ASP A 221 0.97 8.54 -14.42
CA ASP A 221 0.66 7.11 -14.20
C ASP A 221 -0.61 6.93 -13.36
N SER A 222 -1.07 8.00 -12.69
CA SER A 222 -2.25 8.03 -11.82
C SER A 222 -3.32 9.01 -12.33
N ARG A 223 -4.54 8.88 -11.79
CA ARG A 223 -5.63 9.82 -12.10
C ARG A 223 -5.31 11.20 -11.54
N ILE A 224 -5.39 12.22 -12.41
CA ILE A 224 -5.26 13.62 -12.02
C ILE A 224 -6.62 14.16 -11.58
N ASP A 225 -6.71 14.57 -10.32
CA ASP A 225 -7.92 15.13 -9.72
C ASP A 225 -8.08 16.62 -10.10
N LEU A 226 -6.97 17.36 -10.20
CA LEU A 226 -6.98 18.79 -10.54
C LEU A 226 -5.69 19.22 -11.26
N ILE A 227 -5.82 20.16 -12.20
CA ILE A 227 -4.71 20.96 -12.72
C ILE A 227 -5.00 22.45 -12.52
N ALA A 228 -3.99 23.24 -12.18
CA ALA A 228 -4.08 24.68 -12.02
C ALA A 228 -2.85 25.38 -12.61
N LEU A 229 -3.05 26.52 -13.26
CA LEU A 229 -2.00 27.37 -13.79
C LEU A 229 -1.91 28.64 -12.94
N TYR A 230 -0.68 29.00 -12.57
CA TYR A 230 -0.35 30.19 -11.80
C TYR A 230 0.62 31.08 -12.56
N SER A 231 0.56 32.38 -12.32
CA SER A 231 1.65 33.30 -12.69
C SER A 231 2.90 33.02 -11.85
N ILE A 232 4.06 33.58 -12.25
CA ILE A 232 5.28 33.48 -11.46
C ILE A 232 5.18 34.13 -10.07
N GLU A 233 4.28 35.11 -9.91
CA GLU A 233 3.97 35.73 -8.61
C GLU A 233 3.00 34.89 -7.76
N GLY A 234 2.62 33.68 -8.22
CA GLY A 234 1.76 32.76 -7.48
C GLY A 234 0.25 33.05 -7.60
N LYS A 235 -0.16 33.97 -8.48
CA LYS A 235 -1.58 34.24 -8.71
C LYS A 235 -2.21 33.12 -9.53
N LEU A 236 -3.32 32.54 -9.04
CA LEU A 236 -4.12 31.57 -9.80
C LEU A 236 -4.72 32.23 -11.06
N LEU A 237 -4.48 31.61 -12.21
CA LEU A 237 -4.96 32.09 -13.52
C LEU A 237 -6.10 31.23 -14.06
N VAL A 238 -5.96 29.91 -13.98
CA VAL A 238 -6.96 28.95 -14.46
C VAL A 238 -6.83 27.63 -13.69
N GLN A 239 -7.93 26.91 -13.53
CA GLN A 239 -7.95 25.56 -12.97
C GLN A 239 -8.98 24.68 -13.67
N ALA A 240 -8.73 23.38 -13.70
CA ALA A 240 -9.64 22.37 -14.22
C ALA A 240 -9.58 21.09 -13.37
N LYS A 241 -10.73 20.49 -13.08
CA LYS A 241 -10.83 19.22 -12.35
C LYS A 241 -10.97 18.06 -13.32
N ASN A 242 -10.39 16.90 -12.99
CA ASN A 242 -10.47 15.66 -13.79
C ASN A 242 -10.09 15.90 -15.27
N ARG A 243 -9.07 16.72 -15.50
CA ARG A 243 -8.56 17.07 -16.83
C ARG A 243 -7.05 16.91 -16.85
N THR A 244 -6.54 16.52 -18.01
CA THR A 244 -5.12 16.35 -18.28
C THR A 244 -4.58 17.41 -19.24
N THR A 245 -5.43 18.33 -19.73
CA THR A 245 -5.03 19.36 -20.70
C THR A 245 -5.48 20.74 -20.27
N LEU A 246 -4.67 21.75 -20.59
CA LEU A 246 -4.91 23.15 -20.30
C LEU A 246 -4.56 24.00 -21.51
N ASP A 247 -5.50 24.84 -21.95
CA ASP A 247 -5.29 25.73 -23.10
C ASP A 247 -4.61 27.02 -22.66
N MET A 248 -3.36 27.24 -23.10
CA MET A 248 -2.61 28.46 -22.82
C MET A 248 -2.56 29.44 -24.00
N THR A 249 -3.35 29.23 -25.07
CA THR A 249 -3.27 30.00 -26.32
C THR A 249 -3.52 31.51 -26.12
N SER A 250 -4.41 31.86 -25.19
CA SER A 250 -4.76 33.27 -24.89
C SER A 250 -3.78 33.97 -23.94
N PHE A 251 -2.81 33.24 -23.37
CA PHE A 251 -1.86 33.79 -22.41
C PHE A 251 -0.64 34.39 -23.11
N LYS A 252 -0.10 35.48 -22.54
CA LYS A 252 1.11 36.13 -23.02
C LYS A 252 2.32 35.21 -22.89
N SER A 253 3.31 35.40 -23.74
CA SER A 253 4.62 34.75 -23.62
C SER A 253 5.23 35.04 -22.25
N GLY A 254 5.81 34.02 -21.62
CA GLY A 254 6.31 34.12 -20.25
C GLY A 254 6.42 32.77 -19.55
N VAL A 255 6.92 32.80 -18.32
CA VAL A 255 7.02 31.63 -17.46
C VAL A 255 5.76 31.53 -16.60
N TYR A 256 5.27 30.30 -16.42
CA TYR A 256 4.12 29.98 -15.58
C TYR A 256 4.43 28.75 -14.73
N ILE A 257 3.67 28.58 -13.65
CA ILE A 257 3.71 27.36 -12.82
C ILE A 257 2.42 26.59 -13.05
N LEU A 258 2.52 25.36 -13.55
CA LEU A 258 1.40 24.42 -13.62
C LEU A 258 1.48 23.50 -12.42
N ARG A 259 0.41 23.41 -11.63
CA ARG A 259 0.26 22.47 -10.53
C ARG A 259 -0.74 21.38 -10.92
N SER A 260 -0.36 20.11 -10.82
CA SER A 260 -1.29 18.97 -10.83
C SER A 260 -1.56 18.52 -9.39
N ILE A 261 -2.71 17.89 -9.16
CA ILE A 261 -3.05 17.21 -7.90
C ILE A 261 -3.49 15.80 -8.24
N GLU A 262 -2.84 14.83 -7.64
CA GLU A 262 -3.08 13.39 -7.83
C GLU A 262 -3.20 12.73 -6.47
N ASN A 263 -4.36 12.12 -6.18
CA ASN A 263 -4.65 11.52 -4.88
C ASN A 263 -4.41 12.49 -3.70
N GLY A 264 -4.74 13.78 -3.90
CA GLY A 264 -4.51 14.84 -2.92
C GLY A 264 -3.08 15.41 -2.87
N ILE A 265 -2.12 14.83 -3.60
CA ILE A 265 -0.72 15.27 -3.62
C ILE A 265 -0.49 16.29 -4.74
N PRO A 266 -0.03 17.52 -4.44
CA PRO A 266 0.26 18.52 -5.46
C PRO A 266 1.68 18.36 -6.05
N THR A 267 1.81 18.43 -7.39
CA THR A 267 3.09 18.47 -8.12
C THR A 267 3.17 19.75 -8.96
N ASN A 268 4.30 20.47 -8.93
CA ASN A 268 4.50 21.71 -9.67
C ASN A 268 5.44 21.52 -10.88
N HIS A 269 5.12 22.16 -12.01
CA HIS A 269 5.91 22.18 -13.23
C HIS A 269 6.09 23.60 -13.74
N ARG A 270 7.33 23.96 -14.09
CA ARG A 270 7.62 25.23 -14.77
C ARG A 270 7.29 25.11 -16.26
N ILE A 271 6.41 25.95 -16.77
CA ILE A 271 6.00 26.00 -18.18
C ILE A 271 6.52 27.28 -18.84
N LEU A 272 7.16 27.15 -20.00
CA LEU A 272 7.52 28.28 -20.84
C LEU A 272 6.50 28.43 -21.97
N LYS A 273 5.77 29.56 -21.98
CA LYS A 273 4.90 29.97 -23.09
C LYS A 273 5.69 30.88 -24.02
N ASN A 274 5.82 30.46 -25.28
CA ASN A 274 6.38 31.26 -26.36
C ASN A 274 5.32 32.22 -26.94
#